data_AF-A0A7V8BIW6-F1
#
_entry.id   AF-A0A7V8BIW6-F1
#
_cell.length_a   1.000
_cell.length_b   1.000
_cell.length_c   1.000
_cell.angle_alpha   90.00
_cell.angle_beta   90.00
_cell.angle_gamma   90.00
#
_symmetry.space_group_name_H-M   'P 1'
#
loop_
_entity.id
_entity.type
_entity.pdbx_description
1 polymer ?
#
loop_
_entity_poly.entity_id
_entity_poly.type
_entity_poly.pdbx_seq_one_letter_code
_entity_poly.pdbx_strand_id
1 'polypeptide(L)'
;MSVALSPDRVDCPSPGEWHGDATSVIEFLRPLREQLDAPGVLELCINRPGELLIETVRGWKAHPAPDLTLERCLSLATAVATYSDQEINQTRPLLSATLPSGERVQFVIPP
;
A
#
# COMPACT_ATOMS: atom_id res chain seq x y z
N MET A 1 7.35 2.41 -3.49
CA MET A 1 5.92 2.13 -3.20
C MET A 1 5.28 3.41 -2.73
N SER A 2 4.10 3.75 -3.22
CA SER A 2 3.29 4.86 -2.70
C SER A 2 1.85 4.38 -2.45
N VAL A 3 1.23 4.90 -1.40
CA VAL A 3 -0.17 4.65 -1.05
C VAL A 3 -0.85 6.00 -0.87
N ALA A 4 -1.82 6.29 -1.73
CA ALA A 4 -2.63 7.50 -1.65
C ALA A 4 -3.96 7.17 -0.97
N LEU A 5 -4.34 7.98 0.01
CA LEU A 5 -5.65 7.86 0.65
C LEU A 5 -6.73 8.39 -0.31
N SER A 6 -7.79 7.60 -0.50
CA SER A 6 -8.95 8.06 -1.28
C SER A 6 -9.77 9.05 -0.43
N PRO A 7 -10.11 10.24 -0.94
CA PRO A 7 -10.93 11.21 -0.22
C PRO A 7 -12.37 10.72 0.00
N ASP A 8 -12.84 9.82 -0.87
CA ASP A 8 -14.12 9.12 -0.77
C ASP A 8 -13.99 7.86 0.08
N ARG A 9 -13.65 8.00 1.37
CA ARG A 9 -13.74 6.91 2.36
C ARG A 9 -15.24 6.63 2.63
N VAL A 10 -15.92 6.13 1.61
CA VAL A 10 -17.31 5.67 1.68
C VAL A 10 -17.28 4.25 2.24
N ASP A 11 -18.09 4.08 3.28
CA ASP A 11 -18.31 2.84 4.02
C ASP A 11 -18.64 1.65 3.08
N CYS A 12 -18.10 0.49 3.45
CA CYS A 12 -18.41 -0.85 2.98
C CYS A 12 -18.13 -1.21 1.50
N PRO A 13 -17.31 -2.24 1.21
CA PRO A 13 -17.32 -2.85 -0.11
C PRO A 13 -18.68 -3.51 -0.36
N SER A 14 -19.25 -3.26 -1.55
CA SER A 14 -20.38 -4.02 -2.09
C SER A 14 -20.10 -5.53 -1.92
N PRO A 15 -21.04 -6.33 -1.37
CA PRO A 15 -20.86 -7.77 -1.25
C PRO A 15 -20.92 -8.41 -2.65
N GLY A 16 -19.80 -8.41 -3.38
CA GLY A 16 -19.77 -8.90 -4.76
C GLY A 16 -18.40 -9.05 -5.43
N GLU A 17 -17.35 -8.33 -5.02
CA GLU A 17 -16.02 -8.45 -5.65
C GLU A 17 -15.02 -9.12 -4.69
N TRP A 18 -15.17 -10.43 -4.51
CA TRP A 18 -14.17 -11.28 -3.86
C TRP A 18 -13.05 -11.60 -4.87
N HIS A 19 -11.99 -10.79 -4.89
CA HIS A 19 -10.74 -11.15 -5.58
C HIS A 19 -9.76 -11.75 -4.56
N GLY A 20 -9.88 -13.06 -4.29
CA GLY A 20 -8.98 -13.78 -3.38
C GLY A 20 -9.07 -13.41 -1.89
N ASP A 21 -8.41 -14.19 -1.04
CA ASP A 21 -8.32 -13.94 0.40
C ASP A 21 -7.38 -12.74 0.67
N ALA A 22 -7.94 -11.65 1.19
CA ALA A 22 -7.20 -10.43 1.54
C ALA A 22 -6.25 -10.60 2.75
N THR A 23 -6.27 -11.75 3.42
CA THR A 23 -5.48 -12.01 4.65
C THR A 23 -4.01 -11.65 4.48
N SER A 24 -3.34 -12.09 3.40
CA SER A 24 -1.92 -11.77 3.20
C SER A 24 -1.67 -10.26 3.02
N VAL A 25 -2.54 -9.56 2.30
CA VAL A 25 -2.43 -8.10 2.11
C VAL A 25 -2.57 -7.40 3.47
N ILE A 26 -3.56 -7.79 4.26
CA ILE A 26 -3.83 -7.22 5.59
C ILE A 26 -2.63 -7.44 6.52
N GLU A 27 -2.05 -8.64 6.54
CA GLU A 27 -0.87 -8.96 7.35
C GLU A 27 0.33 -8.09 7.00
N PHE A 28 0.62 -7.91 5.70
CA PHE A 28 1.75 -7.10 5.27
C PHE A 28 1.54 -5.60 5.50
N LEU A 29 0.28 -5.12 5.51
CA LEU A 29 -0.07 -3.73 5.80
C LEU A 29 -0.02 -3.37 7.29
N ARG A 30 0.06 -4.33 8.22
CA ARG A 30 0.04 -4.07 9.66
C ARG A 30 0.96 -2.92 10.12
N PRO A 31 2.24 -2.81 9.68
CA PRO A 31 3.11 -1.71 10.10
C PRO A 31 2.68 -0.32 9.61
N LEU A 32 1.86 -0.26 8.55
CA LEU A 32 1.37 0.98 7.96
C LEU A 32 -0.02 1.38 8.47
N ARG A 33 -0.75 0.44 9.10
CA ARG A 33 -2.18 0.62 9.45
C ARG A 33 -2.42 1.85 10.32
N GLU A 34 -1.58 2.06 11.33
CA GLU A 34 -1.67 3.25 12.20
C GLU A 34 -1.63 4.56 11.41
N GLN A 35 -0.73 4.65 10.41
CA GLN A 35 -0.59 5.85 9.59
C GLN A 35 -1.67 5.98 8.52
N LEU A 36 -2.16 4.85 7.97
CA LEU A 36 -3.29 4.84 7.04
C LEU A 36 -4.61 5.24 7.72
N ASP A 37 -4.74 5.01 9.02
CA ASP A 37 -5.90 5.42 9.83
C ASP A 37 -5.75 6.82 10.44
N ALA A 38 -4.53 7.36 10.47
CA ALA A 38 -4.27 8.64 11.11
C ALA A 38 -4.98 9.80 10.38
N PRO A 39 -5.73 10.65 11.12
CA PRO A 39 -6.43 11.77 10.51
C PRO A 39 -5.44 12.81 9.97
N GLY A 40 -5.69 13.29 8.76
CA GLY A 40 -4.88 14.32 8.12
C GLY A 40 -3.63 13.81 7.40
N VAL A 41 -3.41 12.49 7.38
CA VAL A 41 -2.52 11.86 6.39
C VAL A 41 -3.20 11.93 5.02
N LEU A 42 -2.40 12.15 3.98
CA LEU A 42 -2.84 12.22 2.58
C LEU A 42 -2.18 11.12 1.75
N GLU A 43 -0.86 10.96 1.91
CA GLU A 43 -0.06 10.00 1.16
C GLU A 43 1.02 9.35 2.04
N LEU A 44 1.30 8.07 1.80
CA LEU A 44 2.40 7.32 2.40
C LEU A 44 3.34 6.83 1.30
N CYS A 45 4.64 7.08 1.43
CA CYS A 45 5.65 6.68 0.46
C CYS A 45 6.80 5.92 1.11
N ILE A 46 7.22 4.83 0.45
CA ILE A 46 8.41 4.05 0.80
C ILE A 46 9.30 4.03 -0.43
N ASN A 47 10.29 4.92 -0.43
CA ASN A 47 11.26 5.05 -1.51
C ASN A 47 12.53 4.23 -1.25
N ARG A 48 12.76 3.87 0.02
CA ARG A 48 13.92 3.13 0.50
C ARG A 48 13.51 2.18 1.62
N PRO A 49 14.12 1.00 1.74
CA PRO A 49 13.88 0.10 2.86
C PRO A 49 14.16 0.80 4.20
N GLY A 50 13.27 0.63 5.17
CA GLY A 50 13.44 1.20 6.51
C GLY A 50 12.97 2.65 6.68
N GLU A 51 12.43 3.29 5.64
CA GLU A 51 12.01 4.70 5.67
C GLU A 51 10.57 4.86 5.16
N LEU A 52 9.74 5.53 5.95
CA LEU A 52 8.37 5.90 5.61
C LEU A 52 8.24 7.41 5.50
N LEU A 53 7.83 7.89 4.34
CA LEU A 53 7.47 9.28 4.09
C LEU A 53 5.96 9.43 4.26
N ILE A 54 5.54 10.41 5.06
CA ILE A 54 4.14 10.71 5.34
C ILE A 54 3.86 12.13 4.86
N GLU A 55 2.92 12.27 3.93
CA GLU A 55 2.38 13.56 3.53
C GLU A 55 1.14 13.90 4.35
N THR A 56 1.12 15.12 4.86
CA THR A 56 -0.03 15.72 5.53
C THR A 56 -0.31 17.09 4.93
N VAL A 57 -1.36 17.76 5.39
CA VAL A 57 -1.61 19.18 5.05
C VAL A 57 -0.45 20.13 5.42
N ARG A 58 0.50 19.68 6.25
CA ARG A 58 1.70 20.43 6.65
C ARG A 58 2.92 20.09 5.79
N GLY A 59 2.77 19.26 4.76
CA GLY A 59 3.83 18.76 3.90
C GLY A 59 4.38 17.40 4.33
N TRP A 60 5.53 17.05 3.76
CA TRP A 60 6.19 15.75 3.87
C TRP A 60 7.06 15.62 5.12
N LYS A 61 7.02 14.45 5.76
CA LYS A 61 7.92 14.06 6.85
C LYS A 61 8.43 12.64 6.68
N ALA A 62 9.72 12.43 6.92
CA ALA A 62 10.33 11.11 6.95
C ALA A 62 10.30 10.53 8.37
N HIS A 63 9.98 9.25 8.47
CA HIS A 63 9.90 8.49 9.71
C HIS A 63 10.69 7.18 9.57
N PRO A 64 11.47 6.78 10.60
CA PRO A 64 12.12 5.48 10.61
C PRO A 64 11.07 4.37 10.70
N ALA A 65 11.18 3.36 9.86
CA ALA A 65 10.24 2.26 9.76
C ALA A 65 11.00 0.94 9.50
N PRO A 66 11.75 0.42 10.48
CA PRO A 66 12.64 -0.73 10.28
C PRO A 66 11.92 -2.00 9.82
N ASP A 67 10.62 -2.13 10.11
CA ASP A 67 9.80 -3.26 9.68
C ASP A 67 9.49 -3.25 8.18
N LEU A 68 9.62 -2.09 7.51
CA LEU A 68 9.40 -1.91 6.07
C LEU A 68 10.68 -2.26 5.29
N THR A 69 11.09 -3.52 5.41
CA THR A 69 12.22 -4.08 4.66
C THR A 69 11.89 -4.21 3.17
N LEU A 70 12.91 -4.34 2.32
CA LEU A 70 12.73 -4.60 0.89
C LEU A 70 11.88 -5.86 0.67
N GLU A 71 12.19 -6.94 1.40
CA GLU A 71 11.49 -8.22 1.32
C GLU A 71 10.00 -8.07 1.68
N ARG A 72 9.68 -7.33 2.74
CA ARG A 72 8.28 -7.07 3.11
C ARG A 72 7.57 -6.26 2.01
N CYS A 73 8.21 -5.22 1.47
CA CYS A 73 7.62 -4.39 0.43
C CYS A 73 7.35 -5.20 -0.85
N LEU A 74 8.27 -6.07 -1.25
CA LEU A 74 8.08 -6.99 -2.38
C LEU A 74 6.98 -8.02 -2.10
N SER A 75 6.95 -8.59 -0.91
CA SER A 75 5.90 -9.54 -0.50
C SER A 75 4.52 -8.89 -0.51
N LEU A 76 4.42 -7.64 -0.05
CA LEU A 76 3.20 -6.84 -0.15
C LEU A 76 2.81 -6.58 -1.61
N ALA A 77 3.76 -6.21 -2.47
CA ALA A 77 3.49 -5.98 -3.89
C ALA A 77 2.92 -7.24 -4.57
N THR A 78 3.52 -8.41 -4.31
CA THR A 78 3.05 -9.71 -4.80
C THR A 78 1.67 -10.05 -4.24
N ALA A 79 1.43 -9.84 -2.94
CA ALA A 79 0.13 -10.09 -2.33
C ALA A 79 -0.97 -9.21 -2.95
N VAL A 80 -0.68 -7.92 -3.19
CA VAL A 80 -1.61 -6.99 -3.85
C VAL A 80 -1.82 -7.35 -5.32
N ALA A 81 -0.79 -7.80 -6.02
CA ALA A 81 -0.91 -8.29 -7.40
C ALA A 81 -1.89 -9.46 -7.48
N THR A 82 -1.69 -10.48 -6.63
CA THR A 82 -2.60 -11.63 -6.52
C THR A 82 -4.03 -11.20 -6.13
N TYR A 83 -4.17 -10.31 -5.14
CA TYR A 83 -5.47 -9.81 -4.70
C TYR A 83 -6.21 -9.02 -5.80
N SER A 84 -5.50 -8.39 -6.73
CA SER A 84 -6.12 -7.60 -7.79
C SER A 84 -6.15 -8.30 -9.16
N ASP A 85 -5.83 -9.59 -9.20
CA ASP A 85 -5.67 -10.38 -10.44
C ASP A 85 -4.74 -9.70 -11.47
N GLN A 86 -3.67 -9.09 -10.95
CA GLN A 86 -2.62 -8.41 -11.71
C GLN A 86 -1.28 -9.09 -11.53
N GLU A 87 -0.30 -8.67 -12.33
CA GLU A 87 1.07 -9.17 -12.26
C GLU A 87 2.05 -8.05 -11.98
N ILE A 88 3.07 -8.34 -11.18
CA ILE A 88 4.25 -7.49 -10.99
C ILE A 88 5.51 -8.35 -11.14
N ASN A 89 6.39 -7.98 -12.07
CA ASN A 89 7.66 -8.68 -12.33
C ASN A 89 8.62 -7.78 -13.12
N GLN A 90 9.82 -8.26 -13.44
CA GLN A 90 10.84 -7.49 -14.16
C GLN A 90 10.38 -6.98 -15.55
N THR A 91 9.46 -7.71 -16.21
CA THR A 91 8.87 -7.31 -17.49
C THR A 91 7.67 -6.37 -17.33
N ARG A 92 7.03 -6.37 -16.16
CA ARG A 92 5.88 -5.54 -15.79
C ARG A 92 6.14 -4.90 -14.41
N PRO A 93 7.05 -3.91 -14.31
CA PRO A 93 7.57 -3.43 -13.04
C PRO A 93 6.63 -2.48 -12.28
N LEU A 94 5.49 -2.13 -12.88
CA LEU A 94 4.51 -1.19 -12.35
C LEU A 94 3.21 -1.90 -12.02
N LEU A 95 2.74 -1.76 -10.77
CA LEU A 95 1.44 -2.26 -10.32
C LEU A 95 0.65 -1.11 -9.72
N SER A 96 -0.62 -0.97 -10.10
CA SER A 96 -1.56 -0.03 -9.50
C SER A 96 -2.83 -0.76 -9.11
N ALA A 97 -3.25 -0.62 -7.86
CA ALA A 97 -4.38 -1.35 -7.31
C ALA A 97 -5.10 -0.56 -6.21
N THR A 98 -6.24 -1.08 -5.78
CA THR A 98 -6.98 -0.59 -4.60
C THR A 98 -6.83 -1.62 -3.49
N LEU A 99 -6.45 -1.16 -2.29
CA LEU A 99 -6.35 -2.00 -1.10
C LEU A 99 -7.75 -2.41 -0.60
N PRO A 100 -7.86 -3.50 0.19
CA PRO A 100 -9.13 -3.96 0.73
C PRO A 100 -9.91 -2.91 1.54
N SER A 101 -9.20 -1.93 2.13
CA SER A 101 -9.77 -0.82 2.89
C SER A 101 -10.05 0.44 2.06
N GLY A 102 -9.89 0.39 0.72
CA GLY A 102 -10.27 1.44 -0.23
C GLY A 102 -9.17 2.46 -0.58
N GLU A 103 -7.99 2.36 0.04
CA GLU A 103 -6.83 3.20 -0.32
C GLU A 103 -6.25 2.77 -1.67
N ARG A 104 -5.70 3.72 -2.44
CA ARG A 104 -5.03 3.39 -3.70
C ARG A 104 -3.55 3.14 -3.44
N VAL A 105 -2.98 2.13 -4.09
CA VAL A 105 -1.56 1.78 -3.95
C VAL A 105 -0.89 1.66 -5.31
N GLN A 106 0.39 2.05 -5.35
CA GLN A 106 1.27 1.88 -6.49
C GLN A 106 2.62 1.29 -6.07
N PHE A 107 3.03 0.24 -6.79
CA PHE A 107 4.35 -0.36 -6.65
C PHE A 107 5.15 -0.15 -7.93
N VAL A 108 6.43 0.15 -7.73
CA VAL A 108 7.45 0.18 -8.76
C VAL A 108 8.58 -0.70 -8.26
N ILE A 109 8.95 -1.71 -9.03
CA ILE A 109 10.12 -2.55 -8.75
C ILE A 109 11.21 -2.31 -9.80
N PRO A 110 12.50 -2.50 -9.45
CA PRO A 110 13.58 -2.44 -10.44
C PRO A 110 13.38 -3.48 -11.56
N PRO A 111 13.77 -3.17 -12.82
CA PRO A 111 13.79 -4.14 -13.92
C PRO A 111 14.86 -5.22 -13.71
#